data_AF-K1TMU9-F1
#
_entry.id   AF-K1TMU9-F1
#
_cell.length_a   1.000
_cell.length_b   1.000
_cell.length_c   1.000
_cell.angle_alpha   90.00
_cell.angle_beta   90.00
_cell.angle_gamma   90.00
#
_symmetry.space_group_name_H-M   'P 1'
#
loop_
_entity.id
_entity.type
_entity.pdbx_description
1 polymer ?
#
loop_
_entity_poly.entity_id
_entity_poly.type
_entity_poly.pdbx_seq_one_letter_code
_entity_poly.pdbx_strand_id
1 'polypeptide(L)'
;MNTQKSKEELLVVGITSENDFKLFSDDNVLKNHYLDQAILVANEFLHEGQLIVYTEDRHHEQVREYADGTGSAQDMEVAVLIDEASASSSEILAGALQDNDRGTIIGRRSFGKGLVQQQIPYADGSALRLTTARYYTPTGRSIQKPYKIGDEAGYEEDIWNRYRNNEFFTADSIHFADSLKRITPGGKVVYGGGGIMPDVFVPADTTDVTKYFVEVAGRNILYRYTIEYSDRHRDALNAVRTVEDLEKLLDSDPGMFDDFIRY
;
A
#
# COMPACT_ATOMS: atom_id res chain seq x y z
N MET A 1 16.65 6.85 -42.89
CA MET A 1 16.58 5.98 -41.70
C MET A 1 16.95 6.81 -40.50
N ASN A 2 15.94 7.33 -39.79
CA ASN A 2 16.14 8.06 -38.55
C ASN A 2 15.41 7.25 -37.48
N THR A 3 16.12 6.34 -36.83
CA THR A 3 15.60 5.52 -35.73
C THR A 3 15.58 6.40 -34.49
N GLN A 4 14.45 7.06 -34.26
CA GLN A 4 14.13 7.66 -32.98
C GLN A 4 14.07 6.51 -31.97
N LYS A 5 15.11 6.35 -31.15
CA LYS A 5 15.02 5.52 -29.94
C LYS A 5 13.90 6.13 -29.10
N SER A 6 12.79 5.41 -28.93
CA SER A 6 11.81 5.73 -27.91
C SER A 6 12.55 5.81 -26.57
N LYS A 7 12.35 6.91 -25.83
CA LYS A 7 12.72 6.91 -24.43
C LYS A 7 11.80 5.92 -23.75
N GLU A 8 12.35 4.84 -23.21
CA GLU A 8 11.63 3.95 -22.30
C GLU A 8 11.38 4.76 -21.02
N GLU A 9 10.15 5.25 -20.84
CA GLU A 9 9.72 5.93 -19.63
C GLU A 9 9.23 4.89 -18.64
N LEU A 10 9.97 4.70 -17.53
CA LEU A 10 9.55 3.87 -16.41
C LEU A 10 8.60 4.67 -15.52
N LEU A 11 7.37 4.19 -15.36
CA LEU A 11 6.44 4.75 -14.38
C LEU A 11 6.69 4.12 -13.01
N VAL A 12 6.95 4.96 -12.00
CA VAL A 12 7.09 4.55 -10.61
C VAL A 12 5.84 4.97 -9.85
N VAL A 13 5.10 4.00 -9.32
CA VAL A 13 3.89 4.23 -8.52
C VAL A 13 4.17 3.90 -7.05
N GLY A 14 4.07 4.89 -6.17
CA GLY A 14 4.19 4.69 -4.72
C GLY A 14 2.82 4.48 -4.08
N ILE A 15 2.66 3.37 -3.34
CA ILE A 15 1.41 3.00 -2.65
C ILE A 15 1.69 2.54 -1.22
N THR A 16 2.07 3.46 -0.35
CA THR A 16 2.49 3.21 1.04
C THR A 16 1.33 3.22 2.03
N SER A 17 0.10 3.54 1.61
CA SER A 17 -1.06 3.50 2.50
C SER A 17 -2.37 3.10 1.81
N GLU A 18 -3.33 2.58 2.59
CA GLU A 18 -4.70 2.35 2.11
C GLU A 18 -5.40 3.66 1.68
N ASN A 19 -4.91 4.82 2.14
CA ASN A 19 -5.47 6.14 1.82
C ASN A 19 -4.97 6.71 0.48
N ASP A 20 -3.99 6.08 -0.17
CA ASP A 20 -3.39 6.59 -1.41
C ASP A 20 -4.37 6.52 -2.60
N PHE A 21 -5.48 5.77 -2.46
CA PHE A 21 -6.53 5.60 -3.46
C PHE A 21 -7.79 6.45 -3.22
N LYS A 22 -7.70 7.55 -2.45
CA LYS A 22 -8.86 8.36 -2.11
C LYS A 22 -9.26 9.33 -3.22
N LEU A 23 -10.03 8.85 -4.21
CA LEU A 23 -10.80 9.67 -5.15
C LEU A 23 -12.25 9.79 -4.62
N PHE A 24 -12.74 11.01 -4.45
CA PHE A 24 -14.13 11.27 -4.08
C PHE A 24 -15.05 10.89 -5.26
N SER A 25 -15.89 9.87 -5.11
CA SER A 25 -17.00 9.61 -6.05
C SER A 25 -18.34 10.00 -5.40
N ASP A 26 -19.08 10.88 -6.07
CA ASP A 26 -20.48 11.17 -5.75
C ASP A 26 -21.37 9.92 -5.95
N ASP A 27 -22.22 9.68 -4.96
CA ASP A 27 -23.51 8.98 -4.97
C ASP A 27 -23.71 7.64 -5.71
N ASN A 28 -24.15 6.66 -4.90
CA ASN A 28 -25.13 5.59 -5.24
C ASN A 28 -24.69 4.29 -5.96
N VAL A 29 -23.52 3.73 -5.65
CA VAL A 29 -23.35 2.26 -5.68
C VAL A 29 -22.50 1.80 -4.49
N LEU A 30 -23.11 1.14 -3.50
CA LEU A 30 -22.41 0.51 -2.37
C LEU A 30 -21.70 -0.78 -2.81
N LYS A 31 -20.65 -0.65 -3.63
CA LYS A 31 -19.58 -1.65 -3.77
C LYS A 31 -18.30 -1.05 -3.20
N ASN A 32 -17.48 -1.90 -2.57
CA ASN A 32 -16.32 -1.53 -1.78
C ASN A 32 -15.45 -0.45 -2.43
N HIS A 33 -15.62 0.81 -2.00
CA HIS A 33 -15.12 2.02 -2.68
C HIS A 33 -13.61 2.01 -2.98
N TYR A 34 -12.82 1.18 -2.31
CA TYR A 34 -11.37 1.07 -2.53
C TYR A 34 -11.00 -0.09 -3.47
N LEU A 35 -11.75 -1.19 -3.48
CA LEU A 35 -11.51 -2.33 -4.38
C LEU A 35 -11.65 -1.88 -5.83
N ASP A 36 -12.71 -1.11 -6.11
CA ASP A 36 -13.02 -0.62 -7.46
C ASP A 36 -11.91 0.31 -7.98
N GLN A 37 -11.30 1.14 -7.12
CA GLN A 37 -10.19 2.00 -7.52
C GLN A 37 -8.94 1.19 -7.89
N ALA A 38 -8.59 0.17 -7.11
CA ALA A 38 -7.47 -0.70 -7.45
C ALA A 38 -7.69 -1.44 -8.78
N ILE A 39 -8.94 -1.84 -9.05
CA ILE A 39 -9.32 -2.48 -10.32
C ILE A 39 -9.13 -1.51 -11.48
N LEU A 40 -9.63 -0.27 -11.36
CA LEU A 40 -9.48 0.76 -12.40
C LEU A 40 -8.01 1.06 -12.68
N VAL A 41 -7.18 1.24 -11.64
CA VAL A 41 -5.75 1.49 -11.83
C VAL A 41 -5.05 0.28 -12.44
N ALA A 42 -5.36 -0.95 -12.00
CA ALA A 42 -4.77 -2.15 -12.58
C ALA A 42 -5.15 -2.31 -14.07
N ASN A 43 -6.38 -1.95 -14.44
CA ASN A 43 -6.88 -1.99 -15.81
C ASN A 43 -6.08 -1.08 -16.76
N GLU A 44 -5.55 0.05 -16.28
CA GLU A 44 -4.70 0.92 -17.10
C GLU A 44 -3.43 0.22 -17.62
N PHE A 45 -2.93 -0.77 -16.89
CA PHE A 45 -1.68 -1.46 -17.20
C PHE A 45 -1.87 -2.86 -17.77
N LEU A 46 -2.98 -3.52 -17.47
CA LEU A 46 -3.23 -4.91 -17.86
C LEU A 46 -3.95 -4.98 -19.23
N HIS A 47 -3.58 -6.01 -20.00
CA HIS A 47 -4.23 -6.32 -21.27
C HIS A 47 -5.59 -7.00 -21.05
N GLU A 48 -6.45 -6.91 -22.07
CA GLU A 48 -7.79 -7.49 -22.05
C GLU A 48 -7.79 -8.96 -21.61
N GLY A 49 -8.70 -9.31 -20.71
CA GLY A 49 -8.90 -10.68 -20.22
C GLY A 49 -7.88 -11.14 -19.18
N GLN A 50 -6.88 -10.33 -18.82
CA GLN A 50 -6.04 -10.61 -17.66
C GLN A 50 -6.85 -10.44 -16.38
N LEU A 51 -6.78 -11.43 -15.49
CA LEU A 51 -7.45 -11.38 -14.20
C LEU A 51 -6.76 -10.33 -13.32
N ILE A 52 -7.54 -9.46 -12.68
CA ILE A 52 -7.04 -8.45 -11.75
C ILE A 52 -7.07 -9.02 -10.33
N VAL A 53 -8.24 -9.45 -9.90
CA VAL A 53 -8.51 -9.94 -8.56
C VAL A 53 -9.75 -10.81 -8.60
N TYR A 54 -9.86 -11.75 -7.65
CA TYR A 54 -11.15 -12.35 -7.38
C TYR A 54 -11.42 -12.45 -5.88
N THR A 55 -12.70 -12.43 -5.54
CA THR A 55 -13.18 -12.63 -4.18
C THR A 55 -13.87 -13.98 -4.08
N GLU A 56 -13.74 -14.64 -2.94
CA GLU A 56 -14.45 -15.88 -2.62
C GLU A 56 -15.13 -15.72 -1.26
N ASP A 57 -16.43 -16.00 -1.23
CA ASP A 57 -17.24 -15.95 -0.01
C ASP A 57 -17.25 -17.28 0.76
N ARG A 58 -18.01 -17.34 1.85
CA ARG A 58 -18.11 -18.57 2.68
C ARG A 58 -18.84 -19.73 1.98
N HIS A 59 -19.56 -19.47 0.89
CA HIS A 59 -20.26 -20.45 0.08
C HIS A 59 -19.42 -20.92 -1.11
N HIS A 60 -18.16 -20.48 -1.20
CA HIS A 60 -17.25 -20.71 -2.32
C HIS A 60 -17.74 -20.10 -3.64
N GLU A 61 -18.60 -19.08 -3.57
CA GLU A 61 -18.96 -18.29 -4.74
C GLU A 61 -17.83 -17.31 -5.04
N GLN A 62 -17.39 -17.30 -6.30
CA GLN A 62 -16.32 -16.43 -6.76
C GLN A 62 -16.85 -15.29 -7.63
N VAL A 63 -16.44 -14.07 -7.29
CA VAL A 63 -16.59 -12.89 -8.14
C VAL A 63 -15.22 -12.51 -8.66
N ARG A 64 -15.06 -12.51 -9.99
CA ARG A 64 -13.78 -12.29 -10.67
C ARG A 64 -13.85 -11.00 -11.47
N GLU A 65 -12.80 -10.20 -11.35
CA GLU A 65 -12.67 -8.90 -12.02
C GLU A 65 -11.51 -8.98 -13.00
N TYR A 66 -11.79 -8.70 -14.27
CA TYR A 66 -10.84 -8.81 -15.38
C TYR A 66 -10.58 -7.44 -15.99
N ALA A 67 -9.38 -7.27 -16.54
CA ALA A 67 -9.07 -6.09 -17.34
C ALA A 67 -9.89 -6.09 -18.64
N ASP A 68 -10.46 -4.94 -18.98
CA ASP A 68 -11.28 -4.73 -20.16
C ASP A 68 -10.47 -4.31 -21.40
N GLY A 69 -9.17 -4.08 -21.22
CA GLY A 69 -8.27 -3.76 -22.32
C GLY A 69 -8.26 -2.29 -22.75
N THR A 70 -9.00 -1.41 -22.09
CA THR A 70 -9.10 0.01 -22.48
C THR A 70 -8.00 0.90 -21.91
N GLY A 71 -7.12 0.33 -21.08
CA GLY A 71 -6.03 1.01 -20.42
C GLY A 71 -5.03 1.68 -21.36
N SER A 72 -4.60 2.88 -21.01
CA SER A 72 -3.67 3.69 -21.81
C SER A 72 -2.20 3.36 -21.58
N ALA A 73 -1.88 2.69 -20.47
CA ALA A 73 -0.52 2.40 -20.02
C ALA A 73 -0.11 0.93 -20.20
N GLN A 74 -0.83 0.17 -21.04
CA GLN A 74 -0.63 -1.27 -21.22
C GLN A 74 0.77 -1.67 -21.69
N ASP A 75 1.45 -0.82 -22.45
CA ASP A 75 2.80 -1.07 -22.97
C ASP A 75 3.90 -0.35 -22.17
N MET A 76 3.56 0.42 -21.14
CA MET A 76 4.54 1.19 -20.34
C MET A 76 5.25 0.32 -19.31
N GLU A 77 6.56 0.44 -19.14
CA GLU A 77 7.21 -0.22 -18.02
C GLU A 77 6.72 0.38 -16.70
N VAL A 78 6.37 -0.49 -15.73
CA VAL A 78 5.83 -0.05 -14.44
C VAL A 78 6.55 -0.75 -13.28
N ALA A 79 6.97 0.07 -12.32
CA ALA A 79 7.44 -0.37 -11.02
C ALA A 79 6.51 0.15 -9.93
N VAL A 80 6.24 -0.68 -8.93
CA VAL A 80 5.36 -0.35 -7.81
C VAL A 80 6.16 -0.40 -6.52
N LEU A 81 6.17 0.71 -5.79
CA LEU A 81 6.82 0.79 -4.48
C LEU A 81 5.83 0.43 -3.38
N ILE A 82 6.19 -0.56 -2.57
CA ILE A 82 5.40 -1.03 -1.43
C ILE A 82 6.23 -1.05 -0.15
N ASP A 83 5.55 -0.98 0.98
CA ASP A 83 6.13 -1.19 2.30
C ASP A 83 5.16 -1.95 3.22
N GLU A 84 5.54 -2.12 4.47
CA GLU A 84 4.74 -2.81 5.49
C GLU A 84 3.38 -2.17 5.79
N ALA A 85 3.17 -0.90 5.39
CA ALA A 85 1.92 -0.17 5.54
C ALA A 85 1.01 -0.28 4.29
N SER A 86 1.55 -0.71 3.14
CA SER A 86 0.76 -1.06 1.96
C SER A 86 -0.26 -2.15 2.31
N ALA A 87 -1.55 -1.83 2.23
CA ALA A 87 -2.64 -2.73 2.62
C ALA A 87 -3.83 -2.63 1.66
N SER A 88 -4.67 -3.68 1.61
CA SER A 88 -5.97 -3.62 0.92
C SER A 88 -5.80 -3.37 -0.58
N SER A 89 -6.39 -2.30 -1.12
CA SER A 89 -6.27 -1.86 -2.52
C SER A 89 -4.85 -1.80 -3.05
N SER A 90 -3.89 -1.34 -2.23
CA SER A 90 -2.49 -1.30 -2.62
C SER A 90 -1.94 -2.71 -2.92
N GLU A 91 -2.38 -3.70 -2.14
CA GLU A 91 -1.97 -5.09 -2.32
C GLU A 91 -2.70 -5.77 -3.48
N ILE A 92 -3.93 -5.34 -3.78
CA ILE A 92 -4.66 -5.77 -4.98
C ILE A 92 -3.95 -5.29 -6.24
N LEU A 93 -3.59 -4.00 -6.32
CA LEU A 93 -2.84 -3.47 -7.46
C LEU A 93 -1.48 -4.15 -7.60
N ALA A 94 -0.69 -4.21 -6.52
CA ALA A 94 0.61 -4.86 -6.54
C ALA A 94 0.51 -6.34 -6.92
N GLY A 95 -0.47 -7.06 -6.35
CA GLY A 95 -0.73 -8.46 -6.67
C GLY A 95 -1.16 -8.68 -8.12
N ALA A 96 -2.05 -7.84 -8.65
CA ALA A 96 -2.51 -7.91 -10.04
C ALA A 96 -1.35 -7.71 -11.03
N LEU A 97 -0.50 -6.72 -10.79
CA LEU A 97 0.65 -6.43 -11.64
C LEU A 97 1.76 -7.48 -11.50
N GLN A 98 2.04 -7.94 -10.28
CA GLN A 98 3.08 -8.94 -10.04
C GLN A 98 2.71 -10.29 -10.66
N ASP A 99 1.47 -10.75 -10.45
CA ASP A 99 1.02 -12.08 -10.84
C ASP A 99 0.79 -12.24 -12.34
N ASN A 100 0.49 -11.14 -13.03
CA ASN A 100 0.39 -11.10 -14.49
C ASN A 100 1.74 -10.80 -15.15
N ASP A 101 2.84 -10.75 -14.38
CA ASP A 101 4.19 -10.38 -14.84
C ASP A 101 4.23 -9.02 -15.54
N ARG A 102 3.33 -8.11 -15.15
CA ARG A 102 3.16 -6.81 -15.80
C ARG A 102 4.01 -5.73 -15.16
N GLY A 103 4.20 -5.79 -13.84
CA GLY A 103 4.98 -4.82 -13.08
C GLY A 103 6.02 -5.47 -12.19
N THR A 104 7.05 -4.69 -11.85
CA THR A 104 8.05 -5.07 -10.84
C THR A 104 7.68 -4.45 -9.50
N ILE A 105 7.57 -5.27 -8.47
CA ILE A 105 7.27 -4.81 -7.10
C ILE A 105 8.59 -4.58 -6.35
N ILE A 106 8.76 -3.40 -5.79
CA ILE A 106 10.00 -2.97 -5.13
C ILE A 106 9.66 -2.48 -3.72
N GLY A 107 10.48 -2.84 -2.74
CA GLY A 107 10.34 -2.31 -1.38
C GLY A 107 10.36 -3.39 -0.32
N ARG A 108 9.38 -3.38 0.59
CA ARG A 108 9.25 -4.38 1.67
C ARG A 108 7.92 -5.10 1.58
N ARG A 109 7.86 -6.26 2.24
CA ARG A 109 6.65 -7.09 2.29
C ARG A 109 5.48 -6.28 2.84
N SER A 110 4.35 -6.32 2.14
CA SER A 110 3.13 -5.57 2.50
C SER A 110 2.45 -6.06 3.78
N PHE A 111 1.34 -5.43 4.16
CA PHE A 111 0.65 -5.70 5.42
C PHE A 111 0.01 -7.10 5.50
N GLY A 112 -0.60 -7.58 4.42
CA GLY A 112 -1.31 -8.85 4.36
C GLY A 112 -2.80 -8.78 4.69
N LYS A 113 -3.52 -7.76 4.23
CA LYS A 113 -4.97 -7.60 4.44
C LYS A 113 -5.73 -8.16 3.24
N GLY A 114 -5.99 -9.46 3.26
CA GLY A 114 -6.75 -10.22 2.25
C GLY A 114 -8.25 -10.38 2.55
N LEU A 115 -8.83 -9.58 3.44
CA LEU A 115 -10.24 -9.67 3.85
C LEU A 115 -11.09 -8.58 3.20
N VAL A 116 -12.26 -8.97 2.70
CA VAL A 116 -13.30 -8.06 2.21
C VAL A 116 -14.32 -7.85 3.32
N GLN A 117 -14.60 -6.59 3.63
CA GLN A 117 -15.52 -6.20 4.68
C GLN A 117 -16.65 -5.34 4.12
N GLN A 118 -17.88 -5.68 4.49
CA GLN A 118 -19.08 -4.93 4.15
C GLN A 118 -19.55 -4.13 5.37
N GLN A 119 -19.92 -2.87 5.13
CA GLN A 119 -20.54 -2.03 6.15
C GLN A 119 -22.06 -2.16 6.05
N ILE A 120 -22.70 -2.54 7.15
CA ILE A 120 -24.14 -2.69 7.28
C ILE A 120 -24.62 -1.56 8.20
N PRO A 121 -25.20 -0.48 7.64
CA PRO A 121 -25.67 0.63 8.45
C PRO A 121 -26.94 0.26 9.23
N TYR A 122 -27.08 0.85 10.41
CA TYR A 122 -28.26 0.76 11.25
C TYR A 122 -29.02 2.08 11.25
N ALA A 123 -30.31 2.04 11.62
CA ALA A 123 -31.20 3.20 11.58
C ALA A 123 -30.79 4.32 12.57
N ASP A 124 -30.00 4.00 13.59
CA ASP A 124 -29.48 4.94 14.58
C ASP A 124 -28.19 5.66 14.13
N GLY A 125 -27.72 5.39 12.91
CA GLY A 125 -26.48 5.94 12.36
C GLY A 125 -25.22 5.16 12.72
N SER A 126 -25.33 4.11 13.55
CA SER A 126 -24.24 3.16 13.76
C SER A 126 -24.10 2.21 12.57
N ALA A 127 -23.01 1.44 12.50
CA ALA A 127 -22.83 0.46 11.45
C ALA A 127 -22.03 -0.76 11.92
N LEU A 128 -22.43 -1.94 11.45
CA LEU A 128 -21.66 -3.17 11.61
C LEU A 128 -20.68 -3.32 10.45
N ARG A 129 -19.40 -3.55 10.75
CA ARG A 129 -18.38 -3.90 9.75
C ARG A 129 -18.14 -5.40 9.79
N LEU A 130 -18.64 -6.10 8.78
CA LEU A 130 -18.62 -7.56 8.73
C LEU A 130 -17.70 -8.05 7.61
N THR A 131 -16.75 -8.93 7.94
CA THR A 131 -15.96 -9.65 6.93
C THR A 131 -16.86 -10.65 6.20
N THR A 132 -16.99 -10.49 4.88
CA THR A 132 -17.90 -11.30 4.05
C THR A 132 -17.17 -12.23 3.10
N ALA A 133 -15.95 -11.88 2.68
CA ALA A 133 -15.18 -12.67 1.73
C ALA A 133 -13.67 -12.51 1.94
N ARG A 134 -12.89 -13.33 1.22
CA ARG A 134 -11.45 -13.15 1.03
C ARG A 134 -11.21 -12.76 -0.41
N TYR A 135 -10.17 -11.97 -0.68
CA TYR A 135 -9.68 -11.78 -2.04
C TYR A 135 -8.38 -12.55 -2.29
N TYR A 136 -8.16 -12.80 -3.57
CA TYR A 136 -7.08 -13.60 -4.10
C TYR A 136 -6.52 -12.91 -5.33
N THR A 137 -5.20 -13.00 -5.48
CA THR A 137 -4.50 -12.47 -6.66
C THR A 137 -4.64 -13.42 -7.85
N PRO A 138 -4.22 -13.03 -9.06
CA PRO A 138 -4.41 -13.82 -10.27
C PRO A 138 -3.83 -15.25 -10.27
N THR A 139 -2.74 -15.49 -9.54
CA THR A 139 -2.17 -16.85 -9.34
C THR A 139 -2.94 -17.70 -8.33
N GLY A 140 -4.02 -17.17 -7.74
CA GLY A 140 -4.85 -17.87 -6.76
C GLY A 140 -4.27 -17.94 -5.35
N ARG A 141 -3.31 -17.06 -5.02
CA ARG A 141 -2.81 -16.93 -3.64
C ARG A 141 -3.69 -15.96 -2.86
N SER A 142 -4.06 -16.36 -1.64
CA SER A 142 -4.55 -15.41 -0.65
C SER A 142 -3.33 -14.76 0.00
N ILE A 143 -3.34 -13.43 0.08
CA ILE A 143 -2.29 -12.67 0.76
C ILE A 143 -2.63 -12.44 2.25
N GLN A 144 -3.76 -12.95 2.74
CA GLN A 144 -4.18 -12.71 4.11
C GLN A 144 -3.14 -13.24 5.10
N LYS A 145 -2.63 -12.37 5.98
CA LYS A 145 -1.74 -12.78 7.06
C LYS A 145 -2.49 -13.65 8.08
N PRO A 146 -1.78 -14.57 8.77
CA PRO A 146 -2.41 -15.47 9.72
C PRO A 146 -3.10 -14.66 10.83
N TYR A 147 -4.26 -15.14 11.26
CA TYR A 147 -4.97 -14.57 12.40
C TYR A 147 -5.68 -15.70 13.16
N LYS A 148 -5.84 -15.51 14.46
CA LYS A 148 -6.56 -16.42 15.34
C LYS A 148 -7.71 -15.69 15.99
N ILE A 149 -8.89 -16.31 15.98
CA ILE A 149 -10.09 -15.73 16.60
C ILE A 149 -9.83 -15.54 18.09
N GLY A 150 -10.06 -14.32 18.58
CA GLY A 150 -9.81 -13.94 19.97
C GLY A 150 -8.36 -13.54 20.29
N ASP A 151 -7.48 -13.48 19.29
CA ASP A 151 -6.09 -13.05 19.43
C ASP A 151 -5.82 -11.79 18.61
N GLU A 152 -6.50 -10.71 18.99
CA GLU A 152 -6.35 -9.40 18.34
C GLU A 152 -4.95 -8.83 18.60
N ALA A 153 -4.44 -8.96 19.83
CA ALA A 153 -3.11 -8.52 20.20
C ALA A 153 -2.02 -9.18 19.32
N GLY A 154 -2.11 -10.49 19.07
CA GLY A 154 -1.16 -11.18 18.18
C GLY A 154 -1.24 -10.68 16.74
N TYR A 155 -2.43 -10.36 16.25
CA TYR A 155 -2.62 -9.81 14.90
C TYR A 155 -2.02 -8.41 14.73
N GLU A 156 -2.15 -7.57 15.76
CA GLU A 156 -1.59 -6.22 15.81
C GLU A 156 -0.07 -6.24 16.03
N GLU A 157 0.43 -7.15 16.87
CA GLU A 157 1.86 -7.26 17.18
C GLU A 157 2.68 -7.85 16.02
N ASP A 158 2.03 -8.45 15.01
CA ASP A 158 2.68 -9.00 13.81
C ASP A 158 3.73 -8.06 13.23
N ILE A 159 3.44 -6.76 13.07
CA ILE A 159 4.40 -5.79 12.52
C ILE A 159 5.66 -5.64 13.39
N TRP A 160 5.48 -5.63 14.71
CA TRP A 160 6.58 -5.56 15.68
C TRP A 160 7.37 -6.87 15.72
N ASN A 161 6.70 -8.00 15.59
CA ASN A 161 7.35 -9.29 15.51
C ASN A 161 8.19 -9.40 14.23
N ARG A 162 7.66 -8.96 13.09
CA ARG A 162 8.42 -8.90 11.82
C ARG A 162 9.66 -8.01 11.96
N TYR A 163 9.52 -6.84 12.59
CA TYR A 163 10.65 -5.96 12.89
C TYR A 163 11.71 -6.63 13.78
N ARG A 164 11.30 -7.22 14.92
CA ARG A 164 12.20 -7.88 15.88
C ARG A 164 12.90 -9.11 15.29
N ASN A 165 12.28 -9.75 14.31
CA ASN A 165 12.84 -10.90 13.58
C ASN A 165 13.59 -10.49 12.30
N ASN A 166 13.98 -9.22 12.17
CA ASN A 166 14.77 -8.67 11.06
C ASN A 166 14.12 -8.72 9.66
N GLU A 167 12.81 -8.96 9.54
CA GLU A 167 12.14 -8.97 8.23
C GLU A 167 12.22 -7.61 7.50
N PHE A 168 12.44 -6.52 8.23
CA PHE A 168 12.54 -5.17 7.67
C PHE A 168 13.91 -4.90 7.07
N PHE A 169 14.92 -5.68 7.44
CA PHE A 169 16.33 -5.43 7.14
C PHE A 169 16.93 -6.47 6.21
N THR A 170 16.41 -7.70 6.23
CA THR A 170 16.98 -8.82 5.46
C THR A 170 15.88 -9.67 4.84
N ALA A 171 15.92 -9.86 3.52
CA ALA A 171 14.98 -10.72 2.80
C ALA A 171 15.03 -12.19 3.27
N ASP A 172 16.21 -12.69 3.61
CA ASP A 172 16.42 -14.07 4.09
C ASP A 172 15.75 -14.37 5.44
N SER A 173 15.34 -13.35 6.19
CA SER A 173 14.59 -13.50 7.44
C SER A 173 13.09 -13.74 7.22
N ILE A 174 12.62 -13.62 5.97
CA ILE A 174 11.22 -13.81 5.61
C ILE A 174 11.03 -15.24 5.10
N HIS A 175 10.19 -16.01 5.79
CA HIS A 175 9.92 -17.40 5.44
C HIS A 175 8.45 -17.62 5.15
N PHE A 176 8.16 -18.06 3.92
CA PHE A 176 6.84 -18.53 3.53
C PHE A 176 6.82 -20.06 3.50
N ALA A 177 5.68 -20.65 3.85
CA ALA A 177 5.50 -22.09 3.70
C ALA A 177 5.48 -22.48 2.21
N ASP A 178 6.13 -23.59 1.85
CA ASP A 178 6.16 -24.06 0.45
C ASP A 178 4.76 -24.31 -0.14
N SER A 179 3.78 -24.65 0.70
CA SER A 179 2.37 -24.80 0.29
C SER A 179 1.72 -23.51 -0.22
N LEU A 180 2.28 -22.36 0.14
CA LEU A 180 1.82 -21.03 -0.25
C LEU A 180 2.55 -20.51 -1.50
N LYS A 181 3.53 -21.26 -2.02
CA LYS A 181 4.23 -20.94 -3.25
C LYS A 181 3.29 -21.05 -4.44
N ARG A 182 3.39 -20.07 -5.35
CA ARG A 182 2.75 -20.04 -6.67
C ARG A 182 3.80 -19.63 -7.70
N ILE A 183 3.46 -19.84 -8.97
CA ILE A 183 4.28 -19.49 -10.11
C ILE A 183 3.42 -18.64 -11.04
N THR A 184 3.93 -17.47 -11.41
CA THR A 184 3.28 -16.58 -12.38
C THR A 184 3.36 -17.18 -13.79
N PRO A 185 2.54 -16.73 -14.75
CA PRO A 185 2.66 -17.17 -16.15
C PRO A 185 4.08 -17.01 -16.74
N GLY A 186 4.79 -15.95 -16.36
CA GLY A 186 6.18 -15.66 -16.71
C GLY A 186 7.23 -16.43 -15.92
N GLY A 187 6.82 -17.28 -14.97
CA GLY A 187 7.71 -18.17 -14.22
C GLY A 187 8.28 -17.61 -12.92
N LYS A 188 7.87 -16.40 -12.50
CA LYS A 188 8.29 -15.84 -11.21
C LYS A 188 7.67 -16.63 -10.07
N VAL A 189 8.45 -16.86 -9.02
CA VAL A 189 7.97 -17.46 -7.78
C VAL A 189 7.34 -16.38 -6.93
N VAL A 190 6.10 -16.61 -6.51
CA VAL A 190 5.35 -15.68 -5.64
C VAL A 190 4.71 -16.44 -4.48
N TYR A 191 4.39 -15.74 -3.38
CA TYR A 191 3.93 -16.37 -2.13
C TYR A 191 2.65 -15.74 -1.61
N GLY A 192 1.74 -16.56 -1.08
CA GLY A 192 0.60 -16.11 -0.27
C GLY A 192 0.89 -16.09 1.23
N GLY A 193 -0.15 -15.80 2.02
CA GLY A 193 -0.18 -16.01 3.47
C GLY A 193 0.41 -14.90 4.33
N GLY A 194 0.59 -13.70 3.79
CA GLY A 194 0.78 -12.50 4.61
C GLY A 194 1.40 -11.33 3.88
N GLY A 195 0.72 -10.86 2.83
CA GLY A 195 1.14 -9.73 2.03
C GLY A 195 1.83 -10.13 0.75
N ILE A 196 2.05 -9.13 -0.10
CA ILE A 196 2.85 -9.18 -1.30
C ILE A 196 4.31 -9.09 -0.88
N MET A 197 5.07 -10.13 -1.22
CA MET A 197 6.53 -10.08 -1.17
C MET A 197 7.03 -9.34 -2.43
N PRO A 198 7.88 -8.31 -2.30
CA PRO A 198 8.42 -7.60 -3.45
C PRO A 198 9.32 -8.51 -4.30
N ASP A 199 9.38 -8.23 -5.59
CA ASP A 199 10.36 -8.83 -6.51
C ASP A 199 11.79 -8.33 -6.19
N VAL A 200 11.90 -7.06 -5.80
CA VAL A 200 13.16 -6.42 -5.37
C VAL A 200 13.00 -5.92 -3.94
N PHE A 201 13.66 -6.60 -3.00
CA PHE A 201 13.65 -6.19 -1.60
C PHE A 201 14.56 -4.98 -1.36
N VAL A 202 14.02 -3.96 -0.68
CA VAL A 202 14.75 -2.78 -0.23
C VAL A 202 14.66 -2.70 1.30
N PRO A 203 15.79 -2.84 2.02
CA PRO A 203 15.78 -2.80 3.47
C PRO A 203 15.34 -1.44 4.01
N ALA A 204 14.81 -1.42 5.23
CA ALA A 204 14.54 -0.18 5.94
C ALA A 204 15.86 0.54 6.24
N ASP A 205 15.99 1.77 5.74
CA ASP A 205 17.13 2.62 6.04
C ASP A 205 16.98 3.19 7.44
N THR A 206 17.90 2.82 8.33
CA THR A 206 17.95 3.31 9.71
C THR A 206 19.20 4.12 9.98
N THR A 207 19.97 4.46 8.95
CA THR A 207 21.27 5.14 9.06
C THR A 207 21.13 6.49 9.78
N ASP A 208 20.02 7.19 9.56
CA ASP A 208 19.71 8.48 10.20
C ASP A 208 18.65 8.38 11.33
N VAL A 209 18.23 7.17 11.70
CA VAL A 209 17.23 6.94 12.75
C VAL A 209 17.92 6.84 14.11
N THR A 210 17.97 7.95 14.83
CA THR A 210 18.53 7.99 16.19
C THR A 210 17.52 7.52 17.24
N LYS A 211 18.01 7.03 18.39
CA LYS A 211 17.13 6.74 19.55
C LYS A 211 16.30 7.95 19.97
N TYR A 212 16.89 9.14 19.87
CA TYR A 212 16.20 10.40 20.17
C TYR A 212 15.03 10.61 19.21
N PHE A 213 15.25 10.44 17.91
CA PHE A 213 14.18 10.53 16.91
C PHE A 213 13.04 9.54 17.18
N VAL A 214 13.35 8.28 17.50
CA VAL A 214 12.34 7.27 17.83
C VAL A 214 11.50 7.65 19.04
N GLU A 215 12.11 8.18 20.11
CA GLU A 215 11.40 8.66 21.29
C GLU A 215 10.50 9.87 20.98
N VAL A 216 11.01 10.83 20.20
CA VAL A 216 10.28 12.02 19.78
C VAL A 216 9.06 11.66 18.93
N ALA A 217 9.24 10.78 17.94
CA ALA A 217 8.16 10.29 17.09
C ALA A 217 7.15 9.44 17.88
N GLY A 218 7.63 8.49 18.70
CA GLY A 218 6.78 7.58 19.48
C GLY A 218 5.94 8.27 20.56
N ARG A 219 6.40 9.41 21.08
CA ARG A 219 5.62 10.26 22.01
C ARG A 219 4.71 11.27 21.31
N ASN A 220 4.62 11.19 19.97
CA ASN A 220 3.82 12.08 19.13
C ASN A 220 4.22 13.57 19.27
N ILE A 221 5.45 13.85 19.72
CA ILE A 221 5.95 15.21 19.97
C ILE A 221 6.08 15.96 18.65
N LEU A 222 6.70 15.33 17.65
CA LEU A 222 6.86 15.90 16.32
C LEU A 222 5.53 16.32 15.71
N TYR A 223 4.54 15.42 15.70
CA TYR A 223 3.22 15.69 15.15
C TYR A 223 2.50 16.85 15.85
N ARG A 224 2.51 16.85 17.19
CA ARG A 224 1.87 17.92 17.97
C ARG A 224 2.54 19.27 17.72
N TYR A 225 3.88 19.30 17.70
CA TYR A 225 4.62 20.50 17.36
C TYR A 225 4.28 20.97 15.95
N THR A 226 4.22 20.07 14.95
CA THR A 226 3.86 20.44 13.57
C THR A 226 2.47 21.08 13.51
N ILE A 227 1.48 20.58 14.24
CA ILE A 227 0.15 21.22 14.30
C ILE A 227 0.23 22.61 14.92
N GLU A 228 0.87 22.75 16.08
CA GLU A 228 1.00 24.04 16.77
C GLU A 228 1.80 25.06 15.94
N TYR A 229 2.86 24.61 15.27
CA TYR A 229 3.63 25.41 14.33
C TYR A 229 2.78 25.83 13.14
N SER A 230 2.00 24.90 12.57
CA SER A 230 1.12 25.17 11.43
C SER A 230 0.02 26.15 11.78
N ASP A 231 -0.53 26.07 12.99
CA ASP A 231 -1.53 27.02 13.49
C ASP A 231 -0.95 28.41 13.71
N ARG A 232 0.26 28.51 14.27
CA ARG A 232 0.98 29.80 14.45
C ARG A 232 1.35 30.46 13.12
N HIS A 233 1.66 29.66 12.09
CA HIS A 233 2.13 30.14 10.79
C HIS A 233 1.10 29.95 9.66
N ARG A 234 -0.18 29.82 10.01
CA ARG A 234 -1.25 29.42 9.09
C ARG A 234 -1.33 30.28 7.83
N ASP A 235 -1.25 31.60 7.97
CA ASP A 235 -1.35 32.51 6.83
C ASP A 235 -0.15 32.40 5.88
N ALA A 236 1.05 32.23 6.44
CA ALA A 236 2.28 32.05 5.65
C ALA A 236 2.28 30.70 4.92
N LEU A 237 1.87 29.63 5.60
CA LEU A 237 1.73 28.29 5.00
C LEU A 237 0.65 28.26 3.92
N ASN A 238 -0.48 28.95 4.11
CA ASN A 238 -1.54 29.05 3.10
C ASN A 238 -1.10 29.84 1.85
N ALA A 239 -0.05 30.66 1.94
CA ALA A 239 0.52 31.41 0.83
C ALA A 239 1.52 30.59 0.01
N VAL A 240 2.02 29.46 0.53
CA VAL A 240 2.93 28.55 -0.18
C VAL A 240 2.22 27.93 -1.39
N ARG A 241 2.90 27.93 -2.54
CA ARG A 241 2.38 27.34 -3.80
C ARG A 241 3.28 26.26 -4.37
N THR A 242 4.55 26.23 -3.96
CA THR A 242 5.54 25.26 -4.44
C THR A 242 6.38 24.72 -3.28
N VAL A 243 7.07 23.60 -3.50
CA VAL A 243 8.02 23.03 -2.51
C VAL A 243 9.16 24.02 -2.23
N GLU A 244 9.63 24.74 -3.24
CA GLU A 244 10.69 25.74 -3.09
C GLU A 244 10.24 26.92 -2.19
N ASP A 245 8.98 27.33 -2.28
CA ASP A 245 8.42 28.36 -1.38
C ASP A 245 8.31 27.85 0.06
N LEU A 246 7.99 26.57 0.24
CA LEU A 246 7.94 25.93 1.56
C LEU A 246 9.33 25.88 2.20
N GLU A 247 10.34 25.43 1.44
CA GLU A 247 11.73 25.39 1.90
C GLU A 247 12.19 26.78 2.31
N LYS A 248 11.96 27.80 1.48
CA LYS A 248 12.30 29.19 1.81
C LYS A 248 11.59 29.69 3.07
N LEU A 249 10.32 29.35 3.25
CA LEU A 249 9.57 29.73 4.44
C LEU A 249 10.16 29.10 5.70
N LEU A 250 10.44 27.80 5.67
CA LEU A 250 11.01 27.08 6.81
C LEU A 250 12.45 27.54 7.11
N ASP A 251 13.27 27.74 6.09
CA ASP A 251 14.64 28.26 6.21
C ASP A 251 14.67 29.71 6.74
N SER A 252 13.58 30.47 6.54
CA SER A 252 13.46 31.83 7.07
C SER A 252 13.20 31.88 8.58
N ASP A 253 12.88 30.74 9.20
CA ASP A 253 12.68 30.60 10.65
C ASP A 253 13.82 29.78 11.30
N PRO A 254 15.00 30.39 11.52
CA PRO A 254 16.14 29.69 12.13
C PRO A 254 15.87 29.31 13.59
N GLY A 255 14.83 29.86 14.23
CA GLY A 255 14.43 29.54 15.60
C GLY A 255 13.55 28.31 15.72
N MET A 256 12.96 27.83 14.62
CA MET A 256 12.05 26.69 14.60
C MET A 256 12.66 25.44 15.26
N PHE A 257 13.92 25.12 14.94
CA PHE A 257 14.58 23.95 15.51
C PHE A 257 14.79 24.07 17.02
N ASP A 258 15.26 25.23 17.50
CA ASP A 258 15.45 25.47 18.93
C ASP A 258 14.12 25.49 19.70
N ASP A 259 13.06 26.01 19.09
CA ASP A 259 11.70 25.99 19.63
C ASP A 259 11.17 24.55 19.75
N PHE A 260 11.39 23.73 18.72
CA PHE A 260 11.06 22.30 18.75
C PHE A 260 11.80 21.54 19.85
N ILE A 261 13.11 21.78 20.03
CA ILE A 261 13.90 21.11 21.08
C ILE A 261 13.41 21.47 22.49
N ARG A 262 12.78 22.63 22.68
CA ARG A 262 12.20 23.06 23.97
C ARG A 262 10.80 22.51 24.24
N TYR A 263 10.08 22.06 23.22
CA TYR A 263 8.70 21.57 23.27
C TYR A 263 8.61 20.19 23.92
#